data_AF-M2LSD0-F1
#
_entry.id   AF-M2LSD0-F1
#
_cell.length_a   1.000
_cell.length_b   1.000
_cell.length_c   1.000
_cell.angle_alpha   90.00
_cell.angle_beta   90.00
_cell.angle_gamma   90.00
#
_symmetry.space_group_name_H-M   'P 1'
#
loop_
_entity.id
_entity.type
_entity.pdbx_description
1 polymer ?
#
loop_
_entity_poly.entity_id
_entity_poly.type
_entity_poly.pdbx_seq_one_letter_code
_entity_poly.pdbx_strand_id
1 'polypeptide(L)'
;MAVGPTSWVGHPRIKGSNEVMQMALLTTAGIGLSFCWGTEMTYATPYLLSLGLSKTGLSLVWVAGPLSGLVMQPIIGMISDKSTSQFGRRRPFMLAGALAVVVCMMVLGWTKELVAWFVQDVEGRRRISIWVAVVDIYVLDFVINISQSTCRALVVDALPVEKQQLGSAWASRMGGLGNMLVYAIGALDLNALFGNFLGDTQFKKVCAIAAFAMIVAQGTTCWAVTERVLVADVSKDVSKGESLFSVLKQIYMTTLNLPDRIRAICMVQFWSWIGWFPFLFYGSTWVGEIYLRNQAPTSESDALTDVGRIGSVAYIVFAIISFAASIVLPWLVRSPEDDESPRYTPRPPEGLGSMLANMKVAKPTLLTTWMLANVMFFTAMIFAPFVRSAGFATVVIALCGIPWAIAGWAPGTFLGVEVNKMSSTIPLANGLRGAYRRPSNGSIELESRVSSHSSQSSSHSSQHSSPRTLHLRHDSNASSANNASTGELSGIYLGILNIYTTLPQFVGTGISWVVFSILEPGKSPELAKEAHPDEHHSTEGVSGIAVCLFIGAISAMGAAWATRKLKT
;
A
#
# COMPACT_ATOMS: atom_id res chain seq x y z
N MET A 1 -21.06 -4.62 40.49
CA MET A 1 -20.62 -5.77 39.67
C MET A 1 -19.25 -5.41 39.10
N ALA A 2 -18.22 -6.23 39.36
CA ALA A 2 -16.88 -6.02 38.84
C ALA A 2 -16.85 -6.38 37.34
N VAL A 3 -16.27 -5.51 36.51
CA VAL A 3 -16.07 -5.72 35.07
C VAL A 3 -15.04 -6.84 34.87
N GLY A 4 -15.44 -7.94 34.23
CA GLY A 4 -14.54 -9.04 33.88
C GLY A 4 -13.67 -8.70 32.65
N PRO A 5 -12.46 -9.27 32.52
CA PRO A 5 -11.54 -8.96 31.42
C PRO A 5 -12.05 -9.51 30.06
N THR A 6 -11.69 -8.83 28.97
CA THR A 6 -11.86 -9.34 27.60
C THR A 6 -11.17 -10.70 27.45
N SER A 7 -11.88 -11.68 26.89
CA SER A 7 -11.39 -13.06 26.80
C SER A 7 -11.23 -13.52 25.34
N TRP A 8 -10.07 -14.08 25.05
CA TRP A 8 -9.69 -14.61 23.75
C TRP A 8 -9.48 -16.12 23.87
N VAL A 9 -9.93 -16.87 22.87
CA VAL A 9 -9.71 -18.32 22.78
C VAL A 9 -8.83 -18.65 21.59
N GLY A 10 -7.87 -19.56 21.80
CA GLY A 10 -6.93 -20.05 20.79
C GLY A 10 -5.56 -19.35 20.78
N HIS A 11 -4.63 -19.92 20.02
CA HIS A 11 -3.30 -19.35 19.76
C HIS A 11 -3.15 -19.03 18.27
N PRO A 12 -2.57 -17.87 17.90
CA PRO A 12 -2.29 -17.58 16.50
C PRO A 12 -1.33 -18.62 15.97
N ARG A 13 -1.68 -19.23 14.85
CA ARG A 13 -0.83 -20.24 14.19
C ARG A 13 -0.80 -19.98 12.70
N ILE A 14 0.39 -20.01 12.14
CA ILE A 14 0.63 -19.90 10.71
C ILE A 14 1.13 -21.26 10.22
N LYS A 15 0.51 -21.81 9.18
CA LYS A 15 0.98 -23.04 8.54
C LYS A 15 2.31 -22.79 7.83
N GLY A 16 3.19 -23.78 7.83
CA GLY A 16 4.48 -23.73 7.15
C GLY A 16 5.54 -24.54 7.89
N SER A 17 6.42 -25.20 7.14
CA SER A 17 7.51 -26.03 7.68
C SER A 17 8.68 -25.20 8.23
N ASN A 18 8.87 -24.00 7.70
CA ASN A 18 9.90 -23.05 8.13
C ASN A 18 9.35 -21.62 8.18
N GLU A 19 10.14 -20.71 8.77
CA GLU A 19 9.76 -19.30 8.94
C GLU A 19 9.51 -18.60 7.61
N VAL A 20 10.30 -18.89 6.58
CA VAL A 20 10.13 -18.32 5.23
C VAL A 20 8.76 -18.67 4.65
N MET A 21 8.37 -19.94 4.72
CA MET A 21 7.08 -20.42 4.25
C MET A 21 5.93 -19.84 5.06
N GLN A 22 6.09 -19.69 6.38
CA GLN A 22 5.08 -19.04 7.23
C GLN A 22 4.88 -17.58 6.83
N MET A 23 5.96 -16.81 6.66
CA MET A 23 5.86 -15.41 6.25
C MET A 23 5.28 -15.26 4.85
N ALA A 24 5.70 -16.13 3.91
CA ALA A 24 5.17 -16.12 2.55
C ALA A 24 3.67 -16.42 2.54
N LEU A 25 3.22 -17.46 3.24
CA LEU A 25 1.79 -17.82 3.30
C LEU A 25 0.94 -16.76 4.01
N LEU A 26 1.46 -16.12 5.06
CA LEU A 26 0.80 -15.00 5.74
C LEU A 26 0.60 -13.79 4.83
N THR A 27 1.53 -13.56 3.90
CA THR A 27 1.56 -12.34 3.07
C THR A 27 1.13 -12.56 1.63
N THR A 28 0.75 -13.79 1.27
CA THR A 28 0.34 -14.18 -0.09
C THR A 28 -0.83 -13.32 -0.59
N ALA A 29 -1.75 -12.91 0.30
CA ALA A 29 -2.86 -12.00 -0.03
C ALA A 29 -2.42 -10.69 -0.71
N GLY A 30 -1.19 -10.22 -0.44
CA GLY A 30 -0.60 -9.06 -1.10
C GLY A 30 -0.49 -9.21 -2.62
N ILE A 31 -0.29 -10.43 -3.13
CA ILE A 31 -0.25 -10.71 -4.57
C ILE A 31 -1.60 -10.38 -5.21
N GLY A 32 -2.71 -10.86 -4.62
CA GLY A 32 -4.06 -10.61 -5.13
C GLY A 32 -4.44 -9.13 -5.12
N LEU A 33 -4.11 -8.42 -4.04
CA LEU A 33 -4.31 -6.98 -3.94
C LEU A 33 -3.57 -6.21 -5.04
N SER A 34 -2.31 -6.57 -5.28
CA SER A 34 -1.51 -5.98 -6.34
C SER A 34 -2.03 -6.29 -7.75
N PHE A 35 -2.62 -7.45 -7.97
CA PHE A 35 -3.31 -7.76 -9.22
C PHE A 35 -4.49 -6.81 -9.49
N CYS A 36 -5.30 -6.54 -8.47
CA CYS A 36 -6.44 -5.63 -8.61
C CYS A 36 -5.99 -4.18 -8.86
N TRP A 37 -5.10 -3.66 -8.01
CA TRP A 37 -4.54 -2.31 -8.18
C TRP A 37 -3.80 -2.15 -9.51
N GLY A 38 -2.99 -3.13 -9.92
CA GLY A 38 -2.26 -3.06 -11.18
C GLY A 38 -3.18 -3.11 -12.40
N THR A 39 -4.27 -3.88 -12.34
CA THR A 39 -5.31 -3.89 -13.39
C THR A 39 -5.97 -2.53 -13.50
N GLU A 40 -6.34 -1.93 -12.37
CA GLU A 40 -6.97 -0.61 -12.33
C GLU A 40 -6.05 0.49 -12.87
N MET A 41 -4.80 0.54 -12.39
CA MET A 41 -3.79 1.51 -12.83
C MET A 41 -3.43 1.38 -14.32
N THR A 42 -3.66 0.22 -14.95
CA THR A 42 -3.29 -0.02 -16.35
C THR A 42 -4.47 0.07 -17.32
N TYR A 43 -5.65 -0.41 -16.90
CA TYR A 43 -6.79 -0.59 -17.81
C TYR A 43 -8.02 0.25 -17.47
N ALA A 44 -8.23 0.69 -16.23
CA ALA A 44 -9.48 1.38 -15.88
C ALA A 44 -9.60 2.75 -16.56
N THR A 45 -8.51 3.53 -16.60
CA THR A 45 -8.49 4.81 -17.35
C THR A 45 -8.83 4.60 -18.83
N PRO A 46 -8.07 3.79 -19.61
CA PRO A 46 -8.37 3.65 -21.03
C PRO A 46 -9.72 2.98 -21.28
N TYR A 47 -10.19 2.12 -20.37
CA TYR A 47 -11.52 1.54 -20.45
C TYR A 47 -12.62 2.61 -20.34
N LEU A 48 -12.57 3.48 -19.32
CA LEU A 48 -13.55 4.56 -19.16
C LEU A 48 -13.54 5.53 -20.35
N LEU A 49 -12.35 5.86 -20.87
CA LEU A 49 -12.23 6.66 -22.09
C LEU A 49 -12.84 5.94 -23.31
N SER A 50 -12.67 4.62 -23.42
CA SER A 50 -13.27 3.82 -24.49
C SER A 50 -14.80 3.73 -24.42
N LEU A 51 -15.38 3.85 -23.21
CA LEU A 51 -16.83 3.99 -23.03
C LEU A 51 -17.36 5.37 -23.45
N GLY A 52 -16.48 6.35 -23.65
CA GLY A 52 -16.81 7.72 -24.01
C GLY A 52 -16.90 8.68 -22.83
N LEU A 53 -16.31 8.34 -21.68
CA LEU A 53 -16.11 9.32 -20.60
C LEU A 53 -15.05 10.34 -21.01
N SER A 54 -15.27 11.63 -20.74
CA SER A 54 -14.27 12.67 -20.96
C SER A 54 -13.13 12.58 -19.94
N LYS A 55 -11.94 13.11 -20.27
CA LYS A 55 -10.81 13.17 -19.33
C LYS A 55 -11.13 14.02 -18.08
N THR A 56 -11.93 15.07 -18.24
CA THR A 56 -12.49 15.84 -17.11
C THR A 56 -13.34 14.97 -16.20
N GLY A 57 -14.26 14.17 -16.75
CA GLY A 57 -15.07 13.23 -15.95
C GLY A 57 -14.21 12.17 -15.28
N LEU A 58 -13.23 11.62 -15.99
CA LEU A 58 -12.27 10.64 -15.48
C LEU A 58 -11.54 11.15 -14.21
N SER A 59 -11.10 12.42 -14.20
CA SER A 59 -10.46 12.99 -13.01
C SER A 59 -11.34 12.91 -11.77
N LEU A 60 -12.64 13.16 -11.91
CA LEU A 60 -13.60 13.05 -10.80
C LEU A 60 -13.78 11.60 -10.35
N VAL A 61 -13.73 10.63 -11.27
CA VAL A 61 -13.81 9.20 -10.90
C VAL A 61 -12.69 8.83 -9.95
N TRP A 62 -11.48 9.34 -10.19
CA TRP A 62 -10.32 9.05 -9.35
C TRP A 62 -10.32 9.74 -7.98
N VAL A 63 -11.39 10.46 -7.62
CA VAL A 63 -11.66 10.83 -6.23
C VAL A 63 -12.01 9.60 -5.38
N ALA A 64 -12.50 8.52 -6.00
CA ALA A 64 -12.86 7.28 -5.33
C ALA A 64 -11.71 6.66 -4.51
N GLY A 65 -10.51 6.55 -5.10
CA GLY A 65 -9.31 6.01 -4.46
C GLY A 65 -8.95 6.71 -3.13
N PRO A 66 -8.73 8.04 -3.11
CA PRO A 66 -8.42 8.73 -1.87
C PRO A 66 -9.59 8.77 -0.89
N LEU A 67 -10.83 8.91 -1.38
CA LEU A 67 -12.01 8.91 -0.51
C LEU A 67 -12.16 7.57 0.22
N SER A 68 -12.01 6.46 -0.50
CA SER A 68 -12.09 5.11 0.05
C SER A 68 -10.94 4.83 1.03
N GLY A 69 -9.72 5.28 0.74
CA GLY A 69 -8.57 5.16 1.64
C GLY A 69 -8.74 5.90 2.96
N LEU A 70 -9.31 7.12 2.92
CA LEU A 70 -9.57 7.94 4.11
C LEU A 70 -10.70 7.37 4.98
N VAL A 71 -11.77 6.90 4.34
CA VAL A 71 -13.02 6.52 5.03
C VAL A 71 -13.03 5.04 5.40
N MET A 72 -12.66 4.16 4.48
CA MET A 72 -12.86 2.72 4.66
C MET A 72 -11.84 2.11 5.62
N GLN A 73 -10.58 2.56 5.61
CA GLN A 73 -9.52 1.99 6.45
C GLN A 73 -9.83 2.10 7.96
N PRO A 74 -10.26 3.26 8.51
CA PRO A 74 -10.66 3.36 9.92
C PRO A 74 -11.95 2.59 10.24
N ILE A 75 -12.95 2.66 9.34
CA ILE A 75 -14.23 1.97 9.52
C ILE A 75 -14.01 0.47 9.67
N ILE A 76 -13.30 -0.14 8.72
CA ILE A 76 -13.09 -1.60 8.74
C ILE A 76 -12.20 -2.01 9.90
N GLY A 77 -11.24 -1.17 10.32
CA GLY A 77 -10.45 -1.41 11.53
C GLY A 77 -11.35 -1.62 12.74
N MET A 78 -12.21 -0.63 13.05
CA MET A 78 -13.13 -0.68 14.18
C MET A 78 -14.17 -1.81 14.09
N ILE A 79 -14.71 -2.08 12.89
CA ILE A 79 -15.69 -3.15 12.71
C ILE A 79 -15.04 -4.52 12.87
N SER A 80 -13.88 -4.73 12.24
CA SER A 80 -13.18 -6.02 12.32
C SER A 80 -12.58 -6.26 13.70
N ASP A 81 -12.20 -5.22 14.45
CA ASP A 81 -11.72 -5.35 15.83
C ASP A 81 -12.74 -5.99 16.77
N LYS A 82 -14.03 -5.72 16.54
CA LYS A 82 -15.17 -6.20 17.35
C LYS A 82 -15.72 -7.55 16.89
N SER A 83 -15.07 -8.19 15.92
CA SER A 83 -15.54 -9.44 15.33
C SER A 83 -15.48 -10.60 16.33
N THR A 84 -16.64 -11.24 16.54
CA THR A 84 -16.77 -12.47 17.35
C THR A 84 -16.89 -13.73 16.49
N SER A 85 -16.53 -13.65 15.20
CA SER A 85 -16.67 -14.77 14.27
C SER A 85 -15.74 -15.93 14.65
N GLN A 86 -16.26 -17.16 14.54
CA GLN A 86 -15.49 -18.40 14.72
C GLN A 86 -14.32 -18.54 13.74
N PHE A 87 -14.39 -17.86 12.59
CA PHE A 87 -13.32 -17.86 11.59
C PHE A 87 -12.17 -16.91 11.94
N GLY A 88 -12.26 -16.19 13.06
CA GLY A 88 -11.26 -15.23 13.50
C GLY A 88 -11.72 -13.79 13.38
N ARG A 89 -10.83 -12.88 13.78
CA ARG A 89 -11.12 -11.45 13.86
C ARG A 89 -11.10 -10.78 12.49
N ARG A 90 -10.06 -11.02 11.67
CA ARG A 90 -9.84 -10.34 10.38
C ARG A 90 -10.30 -11.14 9.17
N ARG A 91 -10.11 -12.47 9.17
CA ARG A 91 -10.37 -13.36 8.03
C ARG A 91 -11.77 -13.25 7.40
N PRO A 92 -12.88 -13.12 8.17
CA PRO A 92 -14.20 -12.99 7.56
C PRO A 92 -14.33 -11.75 6.66
N PHE A 93 -13.79 -10.62 7.11
CA PHE A 93 -13.83 -9.36 6.39
C PHE A 93 -12.89 -9.36 5.19
N MET A 94 -11.74 -10.01 5.34
CA MET A 94 -10.80 -10.28 4.25
C MET A 94 -11.51 -11.04 3.11
N LEU A 95 -12.11 -12.20 3.39
CA LEU A 95 -12.82 -12.99 2.38
C LEU A 95 -14.05 -12.29 1.81
N ALA A 96 -14.83 -11.59 2.63
CA ALA A 96 -15.96 -10.80 2.13
C ALA A 96 -15.51 -9.69 1.18
N GLY A 97 -14.42 -8.99 1.51
CA GLY A 97 -13.79 -8.00 0.64
C GLY A 97 -13.29 -8.63 -0.66
N ALA A 98 -12.64 -9.79 -0.60
CA ALA A 98 -12.18 -10.52 -1.79
C ALA A 98 -13.33 -10.89 -2.74
N LEU A 99 -14.43 -11.41 -2.20
CA LEU A 99 -15.61 -11.78 -2.98
C LEU A 99 -16.27 -10.55 -3.61
N ALA A 100 -16.36 -9.44 -2.86
CA ALA A 100 -16.90 -8.19 -3.41
C ALA A 100 -16.02 -7.64 -4.54
N VAL A 101 -14.68 -7.68 -4.40
CA VAL A 101 -13.74 -7.30 -5.47
C VAL A 101 -13.93 -8.15 -6.71
N VAL A 102 -14.14 -9.47 -6.56
CA VAL A 102 -14.41 -10.36 -7.71
C VAL A 102 -15.68 -9.97 -8.44
N VAL A 103 -16.75 -9.68 -7.70
CA VAL A 103 -18.01 -9.22 -8.30
C VAL A 103 -17.77 -7.93 -9.09
N CYS A 104 -17.11 -6.94 -8.50
CA CYS A 104 -16.77 -5.69 -9.20
C CYS A 104 -15.91 -5.93 -10.44
N MET A 105 -14.84 -6.73 -10.35
CA MET A 105 -14.00 -7.03 -11.52
C MET A 105 -14.80 -7.69 -12.67
N MET A 106 -15.75 -8.56 -12.35
CA MET A 106 -16.65 -9.16 -13.35
C MET A 106 -17.64 -8.13 -13.92
N VAL A 107 -18.19 -7.25 -13.09
CA VAL A 107 -19.07 -6.16 -13.53
C VAL A 107 -18.32 -5.22 -14.46
N LEU A 108 -17.11 -4.80 -14.10
CA LEU A 108 -16.27 -3.92 -14.90
C LEU A 108 -15.91 -4.55 -16.26
N GLY A 109 -15.49 -5.83 -16.28
CA GLY A 109 -15.16 -6.52 -17.53
C GLY A 109 -16.35 -6.66 -18.49
N TRP A 110 -17.55 -6.91 -17.96
CA TRP A 110 -18.77 -7.18 -18.75
C TRP A 110 -19.79 -6.03 -18.71
N THR A 111 -19.37 -4.80 -18.42
CA THR A 111 -20.33 -3.69 -18.19
C THR A 111 -21.23 -3.44 -19.41
N LYS A 112 -20.68 -3.48 -20.63
CA LYS A 112 -21.46 -3.24 -21.87
C LYS A 112 -22.54 -4.32 -22.05
N GLU A 113 -22.19 -5.59 -21.83
CA GLU A 113 -23.09 -6.74 -21.97
C GLU A 113 -24.18 -6.76 -20.90
N LEU A 114 -23.80 -6.50 -19.64
CA LEU A 114 -24.73 -6.44 -18.51
C LEU A 114 -25.79 -5.35 -18.74
N VAL A 115 -25.38 -4.17 -19.22
CA VAL A 115 -26.33 -3.09 -19.52
C VAL A 115 -27.17 -3.40 -20.76
N ALA A 116 -26.59 -4.07 -21.77
CA ALA A 116 -27.32 -4.45 -22.98
C ALA A 116 -28.49 -5.41 -22.71
N TRP A 117 -28.47 -6.18 -21.63
CA TRP A 117 -29.61 -7.02 -21.22
C TRP A 117 -30.84 -6.21 -20.82
N PHE A 118 -30.65 -5.00 -20.27
CA PHE A 118 -31.74 -4.17 -19.77
C PHE A 118 -32.08 -2.98 -20.67
N VAL A 119 -31.11 -2.51 -21.47
CA VAL A 119 -31.23 -1.30 -22.28
C VAL A 119 -30.94 -1.61 -23.74
N GLN A 120 -31.99 -1.55 -24.56
CA GLN A 120 -31.91 -1.83 -26.00
C GLN A 120 -31.54 -0.59 -26.83
N ASP A 121 -31.83 0.61 -26.31
CA ASP A 121 -31.47 1.87 -26.96
C ASP A 121 -29.94 2.09 -26.94
N VAL A 122 -29.37 2.48 -28.09
CA VAL A 122 -27.91 2.58 -28.26
C VAL A 122 -27.33 3.73 -27.43
N GLU A 123 -27.96 4.90 -27.45
CA GLU A 123 -27.48 6.07 -26.73
C GLU A 123 -27.68 5.92 -25.21
N GLY A 124 -28.84 5.41 -24.80
CA GLY A 124 -29.17 5.06 -23.43
C GLY A 124 -28.21 4.00 -22.88
N ARG A 125 -27.90 2.96 -23.66
CA ARG A 125 -26.92 1.93 -23.29
C ARG A 125 -25.55 2.54 -23.05
N ARG A 126 -25.05 3.40 -23.94
CA ARG A 126 -23.75 4.08 -23.76
C ARG A 126 -23.72 4.88 -22.45
N ARG A 127 -24.74 5.71 -22.21
CA ARG A 127 -24.81 6.56 -20.99
C ARG A 127 -24.87 5.71 -19.72
N ILE A 128 -25.70 4.66 -19.72
CA ILE A 128 -25.86 3.79 -18.55
C ILE A 128 -24.61 2.93 -18.33
N SER A 129 -23.94 2.45 -19.38
CA SER A 129 -22.65 1.73 -19.25
C SER A 129 -21.57 2.60 -18.63
N ILE A 130 -21.47 3.89 -19.00
CA ILE A 130 -20.54 4.82 -18.33
C ILE A 130 -20.91 4.94 -16.84
N TRP A 131 -22.18 5.16 -16.52
CA TRP A 131 -22.63 5.30 -15.13
C TRP A 131 -22.35 4.05 -14.29
N VAL A 132 -22.65 2.85 -14.82
CA VAL A 132 -22.38 1.59 -14.13
C VAL A 132 -20.88 1.39 -13.93
N ALA A 133 -20.05 1.63 -14.94
CA ALA A 133 -18.60 1.51 -14.81
C ALA A 133 -18.02 2.48 -13.77
N VAL A 134 -18.50 3.73 -13.74
CA VAL A 134 -18.07 4.73 -12.75
C VAL A 134 -18.47 4.31 -11.34
N VAL A 135 -19.73 3.92 -11.13
CA VAL A 135 -20.20 3.47 -9.81
C VAL A 135 -19.45 2.21 -9.37
N ASP A 136 -19.21 1.27 -10.28
CA ASP A 136 -18.47 0.06 -9.99
C ASP A 136 -17.02 0.32 -9.58
N ILE A 137 -16.31 1.25 -10.25
CA ILE A 137 -14.95 1.68 -9.82
C ILE A 137 -14.98 2.29 -8.41
N TYR A 138 -15.99 3.11 -8.09
CA TYR A 138 -16.14 3.62 -6.73
C TYR A 138 -16.32 2.50 -5.71
N VAL A 139 -17.19 1.53 -6.00
CA VAL A 139 -17.42 0.39 -5.10
C VAL A 139 -16.15 -0.45 -4.98
N LEU A 140 -15.49 -0.72 -6.11
CA LEU A 140 -14.24 -1.48 -6.22
C LEU A 140 -13.16 -0.89 -5.30
N ASP A 141 -12.93 0.41 -5.37
CA ASP A 141 -11.96 1.13 -4.53
C ASP A 141 -12.23 0.95 -3.03
N PHE A 142 -13.51 1.06 -2.61
CA PHE A 142 -13.92 0.82 -1.23
C PHE A 142 -13.66 -0.63 -0.80
N VAL A 143 -14.01 -1.61 -1.62
CA VAL A 143 -13.86 -3.04 -1.25
C VAL A 143 -12.40 -3.52 -1.33
N ILE A 144 -11.58 -2.94 -2.22
CA ILE A 144 -10.13 -3.15 -2.22
C ILE A 144 -9.54 -2.64 -0.90
N ASN A 145 -9.96 -1.47 -0.41
CA ASN A 145 -9.47 -0.93 0.86
C ASN A 145 -9.87 -1.78 2.08
N ILE A 146 -11.03 -2.44 2.07
CA ILE A 146 -11.40 -3.45 3.09
C ILE A 146 -10.35 -4.58 3.12
N SER A 147 -10.08 -5.15 1.96
CA SER A 147 -9.11 -6.24 1.81
C SER A 147 -7.71 -5.79 2.22
N GLN A 148 -7.28 -4.62 1.77
CA GLN A 148 -5.95 -4.07 2.06
C GLN A 148 -5.75 -3.82 3.57
N SER A 149 -6.72 -3.18 4.22
CA SER A 149 -6.65 -2.88 5.65
C SER A 149 -6.63 -4.15 6.49
N THR A 150 -7.52 -5.11 6.20
CA THR A 150 -7.59 -6.38 6.93
C THR A 150 -6.37 -7.26 6.71
N CYS A 151 -5.80 -7.28 5.50
CA CYS A 151 -4.53 -7.97 5.21
C CYS A 151 -3.38 -7.39 6.03
N ARG A 152 -3.23 -6.05 6.03
CA ARG A 152 -2.18 -5.38 6.80
C ARG A 152 -2.32 -5.64 8.30
N ALA A 153 -3.55 -5.54 8.83
CA ALA A 153 -3.82 -5.82 10.23
C ALA A 153 -3.51 -7.28 10.59
N LEU A 154 -3.89 -8.24 9.75
CA LEU A 154 -3.61 -9.66 9.98
C LEU A 154 -2.11 -9.96 10.11
N VAL A 155 -1.26 -9.30 9.29
CA VAL A 155 0.20 -9.48 9.39
C VAL A 155 0.74 -9.05 10.75
N VAL A 156 0.26 -7.91 11.26
CA VAL A 156 0.68 -7.39 12.57
C VAL A 156 0.11 -8.24 13.72
N ASP A 157 -1.13 -8.70 13.58
CA ASP A 157 -1.85 -9.48 14.60
C ASP A 157 -1.35 -10.93 14.73
N ALA A 158 -0.92 -11.55 13.62
CA ALA A 158 -0.48 -12.94 13.59
C ALA A 158 0.98 -13.13 14.03
N LEU A 159 1.78 -12.05 14.07
CA LEU A 159 3.21 -12.10 14.35
C LEU A 159 3.55 -11.50 15.73
N PRO A 160 4.52 -12.10 16.44
CA PRO A 160 5.09 -11.46 17.62
C PRO A 160 5.85 -10.19 17.22
N VAL A 161 5.99 -9.24 18.15
CA VAL A 161 6.51 -7.88 17.89
C VAL A 161 7.88 -7.93 17.21
N GLU A 162 8.74 -8.87 17.60
CA GLU A 162 10.09 -9.03 17.05
C GLU A 162 10.11 -9.42 15.56
N LYS A 163 9.00 -10.01 15.06
CA LYS A 163 8.86 -10.48 13.68
C LYS A 163 8.00 -9.58 12.80
N GLN A 164 7.37 -8.53 13.36
CA GLN A 164 6.46 -7.66 12.59
C GLN A 164 7.16 -6.90 11.47
N GLN A 165 8.41 -6.47 11.69
CA GLN A 165 9.22 -5.82 10.63
C GLN A 165 9.52 -6.80 9.48
N LEU A 166 9.85 -8.06 9.81
CA LEU A 166 10.07 -9.12 8.82
C LEU A 166 8.78 -9.41 8.05
N GLY A 167 7.63 -9.52 8.73
CA GLY A 167 6.32 -9.68 8.09
C GLY A 167 5.97 -8.53 7.14
N SER A 168 6.22 -7.29 7.56
CA SER A 168 6.02 -6.11 6.73
C SER A 168 6.90 -6.11 5.47
N ALA A 169 8.16 -6.54 5.60
CA ALA A 169 9.06 -6.70 4.47
C ALA A 169 8.58 -7.79 3.49
N TRP A 170 8.10 -8.92 4.01
CA TRP A 170 7.49 -9.98 3.18
C TRP A 170 6.22 -9.51 2.47
N ALA A 171 5.36 -8.74 3.14
CA ALA A 171 4.17 -8.15 2.52
C ALA A 171 4.53 -7.23 1.35
N SER A 172 5.55 -6.38 1.51
CA SER A 172 6.06 -5.53 0.42
C SER A 172 6.60 -6.36 -0.75
N ARG A 173 7.33 -7.46 -0.49
CA ARG A 173 7.82 -8.36 -1.55
C ARG A 173 6.68 -9.05 -2.30
N MET A 174 5.67 -9.54 -1.58
CA MET A 174 4.51 -10.19 -2.21
C MET A 174 3.69 -9.22 -3.06
N GLY A 175 3.51 -7.98 -2.62
CA GLY A 175 2.89 -6.94 -3.45
C GLY A 175 3.74 -6.61 -4.70
N GLY A 176 5.06 -6.47 -4.54
CA GLY A 176 5.96 -6.25 -5.68
C GLY A 176 5.90 -7.39 -6.70
N LEU A 177 5.87 -8.65 -6.25
CA LEU A 177 5.67 -9.81 -7.11
C LEU A 177 4.31 -9.77 -7.83
N GLY A 178 3.23 -9.43 -7.11
CA GLY A 178 1.91 -9.27 -7.72
C GLY A 178 1.89 -8.22 -8.83
N ASN A 179 2.52 -7.05 -8.60
CA ASN A 179 2.64 -6.00 -9.62
C ASN A 179 3.41 -6.47 -10.85
N MET A 180 4.51 -7.20 -10.67
CA MET A 180 5.27 -7.77 -11.80
C MET A 180 4.41 -8.75 -12.61
N LEU A 181 3.67 -9.64 -11.94
CA LEU A 181 2.83 -10.64 -12.60
C LEU A 181 1.67 -10.02 -13.38
N VAL A 182 0.93 -9.07 -12.80
CA VAL A 182 -0.20 -8.44 -13.49
C VAL A 182 0.25 -7.65 -14.72
N TYR A 183 1.34 -6.89 -14.62
CA TYR A 183 1.87 -6.15 -15.78
C TYR A 183 2.47 -7.08 -16.83
N ALA A 184 3.07 -8.21 -16.43
CA ALA A 184 3.50 -9.23 -17.39
C ALA A 184 2.32 -9.83 -18.15
N ILE A 185 1.25 -10.20 -17.44
CA ILE A 185 0.04 -10.75 -18.06
C ILE A 185 -0.63 -9.72 -18.98
N GLY A 186 -0.70 -8.46 -18.57
CA GLY A 186 -1.26 -7.38 -19.40
C GLY A 186 -0.43 -7.07 -20.65
N ALA A 187 0.89 -7.29 -20.62
CA ALA A 187 1.76 -7.10 -21.77
C ALA A 187 1.60 -8.19 -22.84
N LEU A 188 1.20 -9.40 -22.44
CA LEU A 188 1.00 -10.53 -23.33
C LEU A 188 -0.26 -10.36 -24.20
N ASP A 189 -0.26 -11.05 -25.34
CA ASP A 189 -1.44 -11.19 -26.18
C ASP A 189 -2.37 -12.29 -25.62
N LEU A 190 -3.29 -11.89 -24.75
CA LEU A 190 -4.24 -12.83 -24.15
C LEU A 190 -5.26 -13.36 -25.16
N ASN A 191 -5.42 -12.72 -26.31
CA ASN A 191 -6.26 -13.22 -27.41
C ASN A 191 -5.60 -14.40 -28.10
N ALA A 192 -4.31 -14.29 -28.40
CA ALA A 192 -3.54 -15.40 -28.96
C ALA A 192 -3.39 -16.58 -27.99
N LEU A 193 -3.25 -16.34 -26.68
CA LEU A 193 -2.99 -17.39 -25.69
C LEU A 193 -4.23 -18.18 -25.27
N PHE A 194 -5.36 -17.51 -25.04
CA PHE A 194 -6.54 -18.14 -24.42
C PHE A 194 -7.75 -18.24 -25.36
N GLY A 195 -7.65 -17.74 -26.60
CA GLY A 195 -8.81 -17.64 -27.49
C GLY A 195 -9.98 -16.93 -26.79
N ASN A 196 -11.20 -17.45 -26.89
CA ASN A 196 -12.39 -16.83 -26.27
C ASN A 196 -12.76 -17.42 -24.89
N PHE A 197 -11.87 -18.20 -24.25
CA PHE A 197 -12.22 -18.94 -23.02
C PHE A 197 -12.57 -18.03 -21.83
N LEU A 198 -11.89 -16.89 -21.67
CA LEU A 198 -12.08 -15.93 -20.57
C LEU A 198 -12.71 -14.60 -21.03
N GLY A 199 -13.43 -14.63 -22.15
CA GLY A 199 -13.97 -13.45 -22.81
C GLY A 199 -13.38 -13.21 -24.19
N ASP A 200 -14.01 -12.32 -24.94
CA ASP A 200 -13.66 -11.92 -26.30
C ASP A 200 -12.63 -10.77 -26.35
N THR A 201 -12.60 -9.92 -25.33
CA THR A 201 -11.64 -8.79 -25.26
C THR A 201 -10.49 -9.07 -24.30
N GLN A 202 -9.35 -8.39 -24.53
CA GLN A 202 -8.21 -8.48 -23.62
C GLN A 202 -8.58 -7.98 -22.21
N PHE A 203 -9.35 -6.91 -22.11
CA PHE A 203 -9.77 -6.33 -20.83
C PHE A 203 -10.56 -7.32 -19.97
N LYS A 204 -11.56 -8.03 -20.55
CA LYS A 204 -12.34 -9.06 -19.85
C LYS A 204 -11.46 -10.15 -19.25
N LYS A 205 -10.45 -10.59 -20.02
CA LYS A 205 -9.50 -11.62 -19.58
C LYS A 205 -8.63 -11.14 -18.43
N VAL A 206 -8.12 -9.91 -18.50
CA VAL A 206 -7.34 -9.33 -17.39
C VAL A 206 -8.21 -9.23 -16.12
N CYS A 207 -9.45 -8.75 -16.23
CA CYS A 207 -10.38 -8.69 -15.09
C CYS A 207 -10.66 -10.08 -14.49
N ALA A 208 -10.91 -11.09 -15.32
CA ALA A 208 -11.14 -12.46 -14.87
C ALA A 208 -9.91 -13.08 -14.18
N ILE A 209 -8.71 -12.84 -14.72
CA ILE A 209 -7.46 -13.29 -14.12
C ILE A 209 -7.21 -12.58 -12.79
N ALA A 210 -7.45 -11.26 -12.71
CA ALA A 210 -7.31 -10.49 -11.48
C ALA A 210 -8.30 -10.98 -10.40
N ALA A 211 -9.55 -11.24 -10.77
CA ALA A 211 -10.56 -11.80 -9.87
C ALA A 211 -10.14 -13.19 -9.33
N PHE A 212 -9.65 -14.07 -10.21
CA PHE A 212 -9.14 -15.38 -9.82
C PHE A 212 -7.93 -15.28 -8.88
N ALA A 213 -6.95 -14.44 -9.23
CA ALA A 213 -5.77 -14.19 -8.40
C ALA A 213 -6.14 -13.66 -7.01
N MET A 214 -7.14 -12.77 -6.94
CA MET A 214 -7.64 -12.22 -5.69
C MET A 214 -8.22 -13.29 -4.75
N ILE A 215 -9.12 -14.16 -5.25
CA ILE A 215 -9.70 -15.26 -4.45
C ILE A 215 -8.62 -16.23 -4.01
N VAL A 216 -7.75 -16.67 -4.93
CA VAL A 216 -6.73 -17.67 -4.62
C VAL A 216 -5.74 -17.14 -3.60
N ALA A 217 -5.26 -15.90 -3.76
CA ALA A 217 -4.27 -15.31 -2.86
C ALA A 217 -4.84 -15.08 -1.44
N GLN A 218 -6.04 -14.50 -1.34
CA GLN A 218 -6.69 -14.27 -0.06
C GLN A 218 -7.18 -15.57 0.58
N GLY A 219 -7.73 -16.50 -0.21
CA GLY A 219 -8.12 -17.83 0.23
C GLY A 219 -6.95 -18.62 0.79
N THR A 220 -5.78 -18.55 0.14
CA THR A 220 -4.54 -19.19 0.63
C THR A 220 -4.11 -18.63 1.98
N THR A 221 -4.12 -17.30 2.12
CA THR A 221 -3.76 -16.64 3.39
C THR A 221 -4.76 -17.01 4.49
N CYS A 222 -6.05 -16.98 4.18
CA CYS A 222 -7.11 -17.39 5.10
C CYS A 222 -6.99 -18.86 5.47
N TRP A 223 -6.60 -19.75 4.57
CA TRP A 223 -6.37 -21.16 4.89
C TRP A 223 -5.11 -21.39 5.73
N ALA A 224 -4.07 -20.58 5.53
CA ALA A 224 -2.79 -20.71 6.19
C ALA A 224 -2.77 -20.14 7.61
N VAL A 225 -3.56 -19.11 7.90
CA VAL A 225 -3.56 -18.38 9.16
C VAL A 225 -4.75 -18.78 10.03
N THR A 226 -4.47 -19.12 11.28
CA THR A 226 -5.48 -19.31 12.34
C THR A 226 -5.35 -18.17 13.33
N GLU A 227 -6.43 -17.43 13.54
CA GLU A 227 -6.49 -16.29 14.46
C GLU A 227 -7.05 -16.69 15.83
N ARG A 228 -6.87 -15.83 16.84
CA ARG A 228 -7.60 -15.91 18.10
C ARG A 228 -9.05 -15.45 17.90
N VAL A 229 -9.99 -16.08 18.60
CA VAL A 229 -11.41 -15.74 18.55
C VAL A 229 -11.78 -14.95 19.81
N LEU A 230 -12.50 -13.83 19.63
CA LEU A 230 -13.05 -13.03 20.71
C LEU A 230 -14.33 -13.70 21.24
N VAL A 231 -14.33 -14.15 22.49
CA VAL A 231 -15.46 -14.93 23.07
C VAL A 231 -16.36 -14.09 23.97
N ALA A 232 -15.80 -13.16 24.74
CA ALA A 232 -16.58 -12.24 25.54
C ALA A 232 -15.98 -10.83 25.49
N ASP A 233 -16.80 -9.89 25.06
CA ASP A 233 -16.56 -8.46 25.16
C ASP A 233 -17.57 -7.88 26.16
N VAL A 234 -17.17 -7.75 27.43
CA VAL A 234 -18.02 -7.21 28.51
C VAL A 234 -18.15 -5.68 28.38
N SER A 235 -17.51 -5.04 27.38
CA SER A 235 -17.66 -3.61 27.08
C SER A 235 -19.00 -3.24 26.42
N LYS A 236 -19.95 -4.18 26.32
CA LYS A 236 -21.28 -3.94 25.74
C LYS A 236 -22.12 -2.87 26.46
N ASP A 237 -21.82 -2.52 27.72
CA ASP A 237 -22.70 -1.63 28.51
C ASP A 237 -22.11 -0.28 29.00
N VAL A 238 -20.85 0.09 28.72
CA VAL A 238 -20.31 1.40 29.17
C VAL A 238 -19.53 2.23 28.13
N SER A 239 -19.33 1.75 26.90
CA SER A 239 -18.94 2.66 25.81
C SER A 239 -20.05 2.74 24.77
N LYS A 240 -20.79 3.86 24.77
CA LYS A 240 -21.34 4.38 23.52
C LYS A 240 -20.18 4.34 22.54
N GLY A 241 -20.27 3.46 21.54
CA GLY A 241 -19.14 3.10 20.70
C GLY A 241 -18.37 4.33 20.27
N GLU A 242 -17.04 4.26 20.31
CA GLU A 242 -16.18 5.29 19.72
C GLU A 242 -16.80 5.71 18.39
N SER A 243 -17.37 6.90 18.38
CA SER A 243 -18.08 7.37 17.21
C SER A 243 -17.03 7.54 16.14
N LEU A 244 -17.34 7.16 14.89
CA LEU A 244 -16.49 7.53 13.74
C LEU A 244 -16.08 9.02 13.82
N PHE A 245 -16.98 9.86 14.34
CA PHE A 245 -16.72 11.26 14.61
C PHE A 245 -15.63 11.51 15.68
N SER A 246 -15.54 10.73 16.75
CA SER A 246 -14.47 10.89 17.75
C SER A 246 -13.10 10.48 17.20
N VAL A 247 -13.03 9.41 16.39
CA VAL A 247 -11.80 8.98 15.72
C VAL A 247 -11.36 10.02 14.69
N LEU A 248 -12.28 10.50 13.85
CA LEU A 248 -12.00 11.57 12.88
C LEU A 248 -11.60 12.88 13.56
N LYS A 249 -12.25 13.23 14.69
CA LYS A 249 -11.89 14.42 15.48
C LYS A 249 -10.50 14.29 16.12
N GLN A 250 -10.14 13.12 16.64
CA GLN A 250 -8.83 12.87 17.22
C GLN A 250 -7.73 12.94 16.16
N ILE A 251 -7.98 12.34 15.00
CA ILE A 251 -7.13 12.44 13.82
C ILE A 251 -6.92 13.90 13.40
N TYR A 252 -8.01 14.69 13.31
CA TYR A 252 -7.95 16.09 12.94
C TYR A 252 -7.16 16.93 13.96
N MET A 253 -7.44 16.75 15.26
CA MET A 253 -6.74 17.46 16.33
C MET A 253 -5.26 17.09 16.40
N THR A 254 -4.91 15.83 16.17
CA THR A 254 -3.51 15.39 16.18
C THR A 254 -2.77 15.88 14.94
N THR A 255 -3.44 15.93 13.78
CA THR A 255 -2.90 16.50 12.54
C THR A 255 -2.53 17.98 12.71
N LEU A 256 -3.31 18.75 13.47
CA LEU A 256 -2.99 20.15 13.76
C LEU A 256 -1.85 20.33 14.78
N ASN A 257 -1.62 19.34 15.64
CA ASN A 257 -0.66 19.39 16.74
C ASN A 257 0.54 18.44 16.56
N LEU A 258 0.99 18.25 15.32
CA LEU A 258 2.14 17.39 15.00
C LEU A 258 3.47 18.00 15.47
N PRO A 259 4.37 17.21 16.09
CA PRO A 259 5.77 17.58 16.31
C PRO A 259 6.46 17.96 15.00
N ASP A 260 7.40 18.92 15.05
CA ASP A 260 7.97 19.53 13.85
C ASP A 260 8.66 18.53 12.91
N ARG A 261 9.36 17.53 13.45
CA ARG A 261 10.01 16.47 12.66
C ARG A 261 9.02 15.59 11.90
N ILE A 262 7.94 15.17 12.56
CA ILE A 262 6.89 14.34 11.95
C ILE A 262 6.12 15.17 10.92
N ARG A 263 5.81 16.42 11.25
CA ARG A 263 5.20 17.36 10.30
C ARG A 263 6.05 17.51 9.04
N ALA A 264 7.37 17.60 9.15
CA ALA A 264 8.25 17.68 8.01
C ALA A 264 8.22 16.40 7.15
N ILE A 265 8.25 15.19 7.75
CA ILE A 265 8.09 13.92 7.02
C ILE A 265 6.74 13.88 6.27
N CYS A 266 5.67 14.26 6.95
CA CYS A 266 4.32 14.36 6.38
C CYS A 266 4.24 15.36 5.23
N MET A 267 4.93 16.51 5.32
CA MET A 267 4.98 17.49 4.23
C MET A 267 5.75 16.97 3.01
N VAL A 268 6.81 16.19 3.20
CA VAL A 268 7.48 15.52 2.07
C VAL A 268 6.52 14.56 1.37
N GLN A 269 5.78 13.75 2.13
CA GLN A 269 4.73 12.89 1.57
C GLN A 269 3.67 13.70 0.82
N PHE A 270 3.24 14.82 1.40
CA PHE A 270 2.23 15.67 0.79
C PHE A 270 2.62 16.09 -0.63
N TRP A 271 3.79 16.70 -0.76
CA TRP A 271 4.29 17.19 -2.06
C TRP A 271 4.59 16.05 -3.04
N SER A 272 5.13 14.93 -2.55
CA SER A 272 5.46 13.75 -3.35
C SER A 272 4.19 13.11 -3.95
N TRP A 273 3.11 12.98 -3.18
CA TRP A 273 1.89 12.31 -3.64
C TRP A 273 1.05 13.12 -4.62
N ILE A 274 1.21 14.46 -4.68
CA ILE A 274 0.65 15.26 -5.79
C ILE A 274 1.20 14.77 -7.14
N GLY A 275 2.48 14.34 -7.17
CA GLY A 275 3.13 13.83 -8.38
C GLY A 275 2.88 12.34 -8.65
N TRP A 276 2.91 11.51 -7.61
CA TRP A 276 2.67 10.06 -7.78
C TRP A 276 1.26 9.72 -8.22
N PHE A 277 0.26 10.50 -7.78
CA PHE A 277 -1.13 10.25 -8.14
C PHE A 277 -1.40 10.22 -9.66
N PRO A 278 -1.12 11.29 -10.43
CA PRO A 278 -1.32 11.25 -11.88
C PRO A 278 -0.38 10.25 -12.57
N PHE A 279 0.82 10.02 -12.03
CA PHE A 279 1.72 8.99 -12.55
C PHE A 279 1.09 7.59 -12.49
N LEU A 280 0.51 7.20 -11.35
CA LEU A 280 -0.04 5.86 -11.17
C LEU A 280 -1.30 5.60 -12.01
N PHE A 281 -2.22 6.58 -12.07
CA PHE A 281 -3.53 6.41 -12.73
C PHE A 281 -3.58 6.81 -14.21
N TYR A 282 -2.67 7.68 -14.65
CA TYR A 282 -2.63 8.15 -16.04
C TYR A 282 -1.36 7.74 -16.79
N GLY A 283 -0.30 7.26 -16.11
CA GLY A 283 0.98 6.96 -16.74
C GLY A 283 0.91 5.88 -17.83
N SER A 284 0.17 4.80 -17.58
CA SER A 284 -0.07 3.73 -18.55
C SER A 284 -0.78 4.26 -19.82
N THR A 285 -1.86 5.01 -19.62
CA THR A 285 -2.63 5.66 -20.68
C THR A 285 -1.80 6.68 -21.47
N TRP A 286 -0.94 7.44 -20.79
CA TRP A 286 -0.06 8.40 -21.44
C TRP A 286 0.87 7.74 -22.47
N VAL A 287 1.49 6.61 -22.10
CA VAL A 287 2.29 5.81 -23.05
C VAL A 287 1.42 5.29 -24.19
N GLY A 288 0.22 4.81 -23.88
CA GLY A 288 -0.73 4.31 -24.88
C GLY A 288 -1.19 5.36 -25.89
N GLU A 289 -1.55 6.56 -25.43
CA GLU A 289 -1.93 7.67 -26.32
C GLU A 289 -0.76 8.08 -27.22
N ILE A 290 0.47 8.13 -26.69
CA ILE A 290 1.67 8.41 -27.50
C ILE A 290 1.86 7.35 -28.59
N TYR A 291 1.65 6.08 -28.25
CA TYR A 291 1.72 4.98 -29.22
C TYR A 291 0.65 5.13 -30.31
N LEU A 292 -0.63 5.34 -29.93
CA LEU A 292 -1.72 5.50 -30.88
C LEU A 292 -1.54 6.71 -31.81
N ARG A 293 -1.02 7.83 -31.29
CA ARG A 293 -0.82 9.06 -32.08
C ARG A 293 0.36 9.01 -33.05
N ASN A 294 1.41 8.23 -32.74
CA ASN A 294 2.70 8.34 -33.46
C ASN A 294 3.19 7.05 -34.12
N GLN A 295 2.72 5.87 -33.68
CA GLN A 295 3.36 4.59 -34.01
C GLN A 295 2.37 3.47 -34.36
N ALA A 296 1.10 3.57 -33.96
CA ALA A 296 0.13 2.52 -34.21
C ALA A 296 -0.10 2.34 -35.72
N PRO A 297 0.03 1.12 -36.26
CA PRO A 297 -0.40 0.84 -37.62
C PRO A 297 -1.91 1.07 -37.73
N THR A 298 -2.40 1.46 -38.90
CA THR A 298 -3.85 1.57 -39.25
C THR A 298 -4.57 0.22 -39.27
N SER A 299 -4.17 -0.71 -38.40
CA SER A 299 -4.73 -2.05 -38.29
C SER A 299 -6.05 -2.03 -37.51
N GLU A 300 -6.92 -2.99 -37.80
CA GLU A 300 -8.25 -3.18 -37.18
C GLU A 300 -8.22 -3.58 -35.69
N SER A 301 -7.08 -3.45 -34.99
CA SER A 301 -6.99 -3.82 -33.58
C SER A 301 -7.81 -2.89 -32.69
N ASP A 302 -8.38 -3.47 -31.64
CA ASP A 302 -9.08 -2.75 -30.60
C ASP A 302 -8.12 -1.79 -29.87
N ALA A 303 -8.42 -0.49 -29.90
CA ALA A 303 -7.54 0.55 -29.35
C ALA A 303 -7.33 0.41 -27.84
N LEU A 304 -8.36 -0.09 -27.12
CA LEU A 304 -8.25 -0.37 -25.69
C LEU A 304 -7.21 -1.47 -25.43
N THR A 305 -7.24 -2.52 -26.25
CA THR A 305 -6.28 -3.63 -26.19
C THR A 305 -4.85 -3.12 -26.41
N ASP A 306 -4.63 -2.29 -27.44
CA ASP A 306 -3.30 -1.76 -27.74
C ASP A 306 -2.75 -0.84 -26.63
N VAL A 307 -3.57 0.08 -26.12
CA VAL A 307 -3.21 0.98 -25.01
C VAL A 307 -2.90 0.20 -23.74
N GLY A 308 -3.72 -0.79 -23.41
CA GLY A 308 -3.52 -1.63 -22.23
C GLY A 308 -2.22 -2.45 -22.32
N ARG A 309 -1.91 -3.01 -23.49
CA ARG A 309 -0.68 -3.79 -23.71
C ARG A 309 0.57 -2.94 -23.60
N ILE A 310 0.63 -1.82 -24.31
CA ILE A 310 1.82 -0.95 -24.29
C ILE A 310 2.01 -0.29 -22.91
N GLY A 311 0.92 0.08 -22.23
CA GLY A 311 0.95 0.53 -20.85
C GLY A 311 1.49 -0.55 -19.91
N SER A 312 1.04 -1.79 -20.07
CA SER A 312 1.54 -2.95 -19.31
C SER A 312 3.04 -3.21 -19.55
N VAL A 313 3.53 -3.05 -20.79
CA VAL A 313 4.96 -3.16 -21.12
C VAL A 313 5.78 -2.06 -20.43
N ALA A 314 5.26 -0.83 -20.34
CA ALA A 314 5.95 0.21 -19.57
C ALA A 314 5.98 -0.11 -18.06
N TYR A 315 4.86 -0.59 -17.53
CA TYR A 315 4.71 -0.85 -16.10
C TYR A 315 5.43 -2.11 -15.62
N ILE A 316 5.60 -3.14 -16.47
CA ILE A 316 6.40 -4.32 -16.10
C ILE A 316 7.87 -3.96 -15.90
N VAL A 317 8.45 -3.13 -16.77
CA VAL A 317 9.85 -2.68 -16.62
C VAL A 317 9.99 -1.82 -15.36
N PHE A 318 9.05 -0.91 -15.10
CA PHE A 318 8.95 -0.16 -13.85
C PHE A 318 8.88 -1.08 -12.62
N ALA A 319 8.04 -2.11 -12.65
CA ALA A 319 7.87 -3.03 -11.53
C ALA A 319 9.12 -3.89 -11.29
N ILE A 320 9.79 -4.37 -12.35
CA ILE A 320 11.07 -5.10 -12.24
C ILE A 320 12.13 -4.21 -11.60
N ILE A 321 12.29 -2.97 -12.07
CA ILE A 321 13.27 -2.03 -11.53
C ILE A 321 12.94 -1.69 -10.07
N SER A 322 11.68 -1.43 -9.75
CA SER A 322 11.26 -1.15 -8.39
C SER A 322 11.49 -2.34 -7.45
N PHE A 323 11.17 -3.56 -7.89
CA PHE A 323 11.37 -4.77 -7.09
C PHE A 323 12.86 -5.06 -6.87
N ALA A 324 13.68 -4.92 -7.92
CA ALA A 324 15.14 -5.04 -7.79
C ALA A 324 15.70 -3.96 -6.84
N ALA A 325 15.24 -2.71 -6.98
CA ALA A 325 15.66 -1.60 -6.13
C ALA A 325 15.25 -1.83 -4.66
N SER A 326 14.06 -2.35 -4.37
CA SER A 326 13.61 -2.60 -2.99
C SER A 326 14.42 -3.70 -2.29
N ILE A 327 15.01 -4.64 -3.05
CA ILE A 327 15.91 -5.66 -2.53
C ILE A 327 17.34 -5.13 -2.36
N VAL A 328 17.85 -4.40 -3.36
CA VAL A 328 19.28 -4.02 -3.42
C VAL A 328 19.58 -2.75 -2.62
N LEU A 329 18.70 -1.74 -2.65
CA LEU A 329 18.97 -0.44 -2.02
C LEU A 329 19.22 -0.50 -0.51
N PRO A 330 18.55 -1.35 0.30
CA PRO A 330 18.85 -1.47 1.73
C PRO A 330 20.31 -1.83 2.04
N TRP A 331 21.06 -2.46 1.12
CA TRP A 331 22.50 -2.74 1.32
C TRP A 331 23.42 -1.57 0.91
N LEU A 332 22.94 -0.72 0.00
CA LEU A 332 23.67 0.43 -0.55
C LEU A 332 23.49 1.71 0.29
N VAL A 333 22.40 1.80 1.04
CA VAL A 333 22.00 3.00 1.81
C VAL A 333 22.28 2.77 3.30
N ARG A 334 22.78 3.80 4.00
CA ARG A 334 22.91 3.74 5.47
C ARG A 334 21.56 4.00 6.13
N SER A 335 21.17 3.13 7.06
CA SER A 335 19.96 3.31 7.86
C SER A 335 20.16 4.45 8.86
N PRO A 336 19.14 5.27 9.18
CA PRO A 336 19.23 6.28 10.23
C PRO A 336 19.62 5.72 11.60
N GLU A 337 19.36 4.44 11.85
CA GLU A 337 19.72 3.75 13.10
C GLU A 337 21.23 3.45 13.20
N ASP A 338 21.92 3.33 12.06
CA ASP A 338 23.36 3.07 11.99
C ASP A 338 24.18 4.29 12.44
N ASP A 339 23.61 5.50 12.39
CA ASP A 339 24.27 6.74 12.82
C ASP A 339 24.31 6.88 14.36
N GLU A 340 23.39 6.23 15.10
CA GLU A 340 23.33 6.28 16.57
C GLU A 340 23.96 5.04 17.25
N SER A 341 23.90 3.87 16.63
CA SER A 341 24.68 2.69 17.05
C SER A 341 24.85 1.71 15.87
N PRO A 342 26.05 1.17 15.59
CA PRO A 342 26.23 0.22 14.50
C PRO A 342 25.57 -1.11 14.86
N ARG A 343 24.27 -1.24 14.59
CA ARG A 343 23.55 -2.51 14.63
C ARG A 343 23.65 -3.21 13.28
N TYR A 344 23.42 -4.52 13.34
CA TYR A 344 23.64 -5.49 12.28
C TYR A 344 22.95 -5.09 10.95
N THR A 345 23.74 -4.70 9.95
CA THR A 345 23.29 -4.73 8.55
C THR A 345 23.36 -6.19 8.07
N PRO A 346 22.28 -6.77 7.52
CA PRO A 346 22.31 -8.12 6.99
C PRO A 346 23.46 -8.28 5.99
N ARG A 347 24.31 -9.30 6.20
CA ARG A 347 25.41 -9.59 5.26
C ARG A 347 24.83 -9.81 3.85
N PRO A 348 25.40 -9.17 2.81
CA PRO A 348 24.94 -9.40 1.45
C PRO A 348 25.19 -10.86 1.05
N PRO A 349 24.40 -11.41 0.11
CA PRO A 349 24.66 -12.73 -0.47
C PRO A 349 26.08 -12.81 -1.03
N GLU A 350 26.73 -13.98 -0.95
CA GLU A 350 28.15 -14.15 -1.33
C GLU A 350 28.45 -13.65 -2.77
N GLY A 351 27.49 -13.78 -3.69
CA GLY A 351 27.61 -13.29 -5.07
C GLY A 351 27.57 -11.75 -5.24
N LEU A 352 26.97 -11.02 -4.29
CA LEU A 352 26.93 -9.54 -4.30
C LEU A 352 28.05 -8.92 -3.45
N GLY A 353 28.72 -9.72 -2.63
CA GLY A 353 29.77 -9.26 -1.70
C GLY A 353 30.96 -8.61 -2.40
N SER A 354 31.40 -9.13 -3.54
CA SER A 354 32.53 -8.56 -4.31
C SER A 354 32.19 -7.23 -4.97
N MET A 355 30.98 -7.08 -5.53
CA MET A 355 30.50 -5.82 -6.11
C MET A 355 30.32 -4.73 -5.05
N LEU A 356 29.73 -5.09 -3.91
CA LEU A 356 29.51 -4.18 -2.78
C LEU A 356 30.82 -3.77 -2.08
N ALA A 357 31.83 -4.66 -2.05
CA ALA A 357 33.14 -4.37 -1.49
C ALA A 357 33.93 -3.33 -2.29
N ASN A 358 33.70 -3.25 -3.62
CA ASN A 358 34.28 -2.22 -4.48
C ASN A 358 33.57 -0.86 -4.33
N MET A 359 32.30 -0.85 -3.91
CA MET A 359 31.52 0.37 -3.61
C MET A 359 31.74 0.90 -2.18
N LYS A 360 32.97 0.84 -1.66
CA LYS A 360 33.35 1.43 -0.35
C LYS A 360 33.34 2.97 -0.33
N VAL A 361 33.07 3.62 -1.46
CA VAL A 361 32.97 5.07 -1.58
C VAL A 361 31.65 5.54 -0.97
N ALA A 362 31.70 6.00 0.29
CA ALA A 362 30.67 6.74 1.00
C ALA A 362 29.21 6.34 0.70
N LYS A 363 28.71 5.27 1.36
CA LYS A 363 27.28 4.92 1.31
C LYS A 363 26.41 6.15 1.65
N PRO A 364 25.51 6.60 0.77
CA PRO A 364 24.66 7.76 1.03
C PRO A 364 23.70 7.47 2.19
N THR A 365 23.37 8.51 2.95
CA THR A 365 22.36 8.41 4.01
C THR A 365 20.96 8.19 3.41
N LEU A 366 20.06 7.53 4.16
CA LEU A 366 18.66 7.34 3.73
C LEU A 366 17.98 8.67 3.36
N LEU A 367 18.26 9.74 4.12
CA LEU A 367 17.69 11.06 3.84
C LEU A 367 18.17 11.63 2.50
N THR A 368 19.47 11.51 2.22
CA THR A 368 20.06 11.96 0.95
C THR A 368 19.50 11.14 -0.22
N THR A 369 19.37 9.83 -0.02
CA THR A 369 18.80 8.91 -1.01
C THR A 369 17.34 9.22 -1.30
N TRP A 370 16.55 9.54 -0.27
CA TRP A 370 15.16 9.95 -0.43
C TRP A 370 15.02 11.31 -1.14
N MET A 371 15.91 12.27 -0.85
CA MET A 371 15.96 13.52 -1.59
C MET A 371 16.30 13.28 -3.08
N LEU A 372 17.32 12.47 -3.37
CA LEU A 372 17.73 12.08 -4.72
C LEU A 372 16.61 11.36 -5.48
N ALA A 373 15.82 10.53 -4.80
CA ALA A 373 14.64 9.87 -5.38
C ALA A 373 13.61 10.87 -5.90
N ASN A 374 13.28 11.89 -5.11
CA ASN A 374 12.35 12.95 -5.51
C ASN A 374 12.90 13.78 -6.68
N VAL A 375 14.21 14.10 -6.65
CA VAL A 375 14.88 14.79 -7.78
C VAL A 375 14.87 13.93 -9.04
N MET A 376 15.12 12.63 -8.93
CA MET A 376 15.09 11.69 -10.05
C MET A 376 13.69 11.63 -10.67
N PHE A 377 12.64 11.54 -9.84
CA PHE A 377 11.25 11.59 -10.31
C PHE A 377 10.94 12.92 -11.03
N PHE A 378 11.36 14.06 -10.46
CA PHE A 378 11.26 15.37 -11.12
C PHE A 378 11.95 15.36 -12.49
N THR A 379 13.20 14.92 -12.57
CA THR A 379 13.97 14.93 -13.84
C THR A 379 13.37 14.00 -14.89
N ALA A 380 12.73 12.90 -14.49
CA ALA A 380 12.06 12.00 -15.41
C ALA A 380 10.76 12.63 -15.96
N MET A 381 9.93 13.20 -15.07
CA MET A 381 8.59 13.67 -15.43
C MET A 381 8.54 15.09 -15.99
N ILE A 382 9.55 15.93 -15.76
CA ILE A 382 9.59 17.31 -16.31
C ILE A 382 9.60 17.33 -17.85
N PHE A 383 10.07 16.26 -18.47
CA PHE A 383 10.10 16.14 -19.93
C PHE A 383 8.83 15.51 -20.53
N ALA A 384 7.85 15.09 -19.70
CA ALA A 384 6.65 14.40 -20.17
C ALA A 384 5.92 15.12 -21.33
N PRO A 385 5.74 16.46 -21.34
CA PRO A 385 5.13 17.18 -22.46
C PRO A 385 5.86 17.07 -23.81
N PHE A 386 7.16 16.76 -23.79
CA PHE A 386 8.00 16.73 -24.99
C PHE A 386 8.19 15.31 -25.56
N VAL A 387 7.72 14.28 -24.86
CA VAL A 387 7.87 12.89 -25.30
C VAL A 387 6.90 12.56 -26.44
N ARG A 388 7.43 12.11 -27.57
CA ARG A 388 6.64 11.66 -28.74
C ARG A 388 6.86 10.21 -29.15
N SER A 389 7.77 9.50 -28.48
CA SER A 389 8.05 8.09 -28.75
C SER A 389 7.59 7.22 -27.59
N ALA A 390 6.78 6.19 -27.88
CA ALA A 390 6.31 5.25 -26.87
C ALA A 390 7.46 4.55 -26.16
N GLY A 391 8.51 4.15 -26.89
CA GLY A 391 9.71 3.56 -26.30
C GLY A 391 10.45 4.51 -25.34
N PHE A 392 10.54 5.81 -25.68
CA PHE A 392 11.13 6.80 -24.76
C PHE A 392 10.24 7.01 -23.54
N ALA A 393 8.92 7.06 -23.70
CA ALA A 393 7.96 7.15 -22.60
C ALA A 393 8.08 5.94 -21.65
N THR A 394 8.25 4.72 -22.19
CA THR A 394 8.52 3.51 -21.42
C THR A 394 9.81 3.63 -20.60
N VAL A 395 10.90 4.14 -21.18
CA VAL A 395 12.15 4.37 -20.45
C VAL A 395 11.96 5.38 -19.32
N VAL A 396 11.23 6.47 -19.58
CA VAL A 396 10.94 7.49 -18.56
C VAL A 396 10.12 6.92 -17.40
N ILE A 397 9.12 6.08 -17.67
CA ILE A 397 8.36 5.37 -16.63
C ILE A 397 9.23 4.36 -15.88
N ALA A 398 10.06 3.61 -16.59
CA ALA A 398 10.98 2.63 -16.01
C ALA A 398 11.94 3.27 -14.99
N LEU A 399 12.49 4.45 -15.30
CA LEU A 399 13.38 5.20 -14.41
C LEU A 399 12.70 5.60 -13.08
N CYS A 400 11.37 5.79 -13.08
CA CYS A 400 10.61 6.06 -11.86
C CYS A 400 10.48 4.85 -10.92
N GLY A 401 10.91 3.64 -11.33
CA GLY A 401 10.88 2.46 -10.47
C GLY A 401 11.78 2.58 -9.24
N ILE A 402 12.95 3.24 -9.37
CA ILE A 402 13.86 3.48 -8.24
C ILE A 402 13.25 4.47 -7.24
N PRO A 403 12.75 5.66 -7.66
CA PRO A 403 12.01 6.56 -6.79
C PRO A 403 10.85 5.91 -6.06
N TRP A 404 10.08 5.05 -6.74
CA TRP A 404 8.95 4.34 -6.14
C TRP A 404 9.39 3.41 -5.00
N ALA A 405 10.47 2.63 -5.21
CA ALA A 405 11.01 1.75 -4.18
C ALA A 405 11.45 2.52 -2.92
N ILE A 406 12.07 3.70 -3.10
CA ILE A 406 12.52 4.55 -1.99
C ILE A 406 11.31 5.20 -1.29
N ALA A 407 10.33 5.69 -2.05
CA ALA A 407 9.10 6.28 -1.51
C ALA A 407 8.28 5.28 -0.69
N GLY A 408 8.29 3.99 -1.03
CA GLY A 408 7.63 2.94 -0.27
C GLY A 408 8.33 2.58 1.07
N TRP A 409 9.61 2.92 1.22
CA TRP A 409 10.43 2.51 2.37
C TRP A 409 10.83 3.65 3.32
N ALA A 410 11.34 4.76 2.77
CA ALA A 410 11.93 5.85 3.54
C ALA A 410 10.95 6.49 4.56
N PRO A 411 9.69 6.80 4.23
CA PRO A 411 8.79 7.52 5.14
C PRO A 411 8.44 6.70 6.37
N GLY A 412 8.12 5.41 6.18
CA GLY A 412 7.82 4.50 7.28
C GLY A 412 9.02 4.29 8.21
N THR A 413 10.23 4.26 7.65
CA THR A 413 11.47 4.15 8.44
C THR A 413 11.69 5.39 9.29
N PHE A 414 11.61 6.59 8.71
CA PHE A 414 11.79 7.83 9.48
C PHE A 414 10.71 8.03 10.54
N LEU A 415 9.46 7.68 10.21
CA LEU A 415 8.37 7.76 11.18
C LEU A 415 8.60 6.79 12.35
N GLY A 416 9.00 5.55 12.07
CA GLY A 416 9.29 4.54 13.11
C GLY A 416 10.40 4.99 14.06
N VAL A 417 11.48 5.58 13.54
CA VAL A 417 12.57 6.13 14.34
C VAL A 417 12.07 7.25 15.27
N GLU A 418 11.27 8.17 14.77
CA GLU A 418 10.76 9.29 15.57
C GLU A 418 9.77 8.82 16.65
N VAL A 419 8.91 7.85 16.33
CA VAL A 419 8.00 7.23 17.30
C VAL A 419 8.76 6.53 18.43
N ASN A 420 9.83 5.80 18.09
CA ASN A 420 10.69 5.16 19.08
C ASN A 420 11.36 6.19 20.01
N LYS A 421 11.84 7.32 19.46
CA LYS A 421 12.43 8.41 20.25
C LYS A 421 11.45 8.99 21.25
N MET A 422 10.23 9.30 20.82
CA MET A 422 9.19 9.82 21.71
C MET A 422 8.83 8.82 22.81
N SER A 423 8.72 7.53 22.48
CA SER A 423 8.44 6.48 23.49
C SER A 423 9.54 6.36 24.54
N SER A 424 10.81 6.59 24.17
CA SER A 424 11.94 6.54 25.10
C SER A 424 12.05 7.75 26.03
N THR A 425 11.35 8.85 25.70
CA THR A 425 11.41 10.12 26.45
C THR A 425 10.32 10.20 27.54
N ILE A 426 9.37 9.26 27.57
CA ILE A 426 8.35 9.18 28.62
C ILE A 426 9.02 8.69 29.91
N PRO A 427 9.12 9.51 30.98
CA PRO A 427 9.64 9.05 32.24
C PRO A 427 8.67 8.01 32.80
N LEU A 428 9.13 6.76 32.94
CA LEU A 428 8.47 5.80 33.82
C LEU A 428 8.48 6.41 35.23
N ALA A 429 7.37 7.02 35.61
CA ALA A 429 7.11 7.48 36.97
C ALA A 429 6.92 6.24 37.85
N ASN A 430 8.04 5.61 38.21
CA ASN A 430 8.24 4.90 39.46
C ASN A 430 9.72 4.54 39.56
N GLY A 431 10.37 5.05 40.62
CA GLY A 431 11.80 4.95 40.87
C GLY A 431 12.32 3.54 41.12
N LEU A 432 12.40 2.74 40.07
CA LEU A 432 13.27 1.57 39.99
C LEU A 432 14.14 1.75 38.74
N ARG A 433 15.40 2.14 38.95
CA ARG A 433 16.48 1.95 37.98
C ARG A 433 16.63 0.44 37.74
N GLY A 434 15.76 -0.13 36.93
CA GLY A 434 15.97 -1.43 36.31
C GLY A 434 17.04 -1.24 35.24
N ALA A 435 18.28 -1.56 35.58
CA ALA A 435 19.37 -1.63 34.62
C ALA A 435 18.95 -2.52 33.44
N TYR A 436 18.71 -1.91 32.27
CA TYR A 436 18.80 -2.64 31.01
C TYR A 436 20.24 -3.13 30.91
N ARG A 437 20.45 -4.38 31.31
CA ARG A 437 21.72 -5.08 31.17
C ARG A 437 21.99 -5.20 29.67
N ARG A 438 22.92 -4.37 29.17
CA ARG A 438 23.62 -4.60 27.90
C ARG A 438 23.98 -6.09 27.80
N PRO A 439 23.66 -6.79 26.70
CA PRO A 439 24.33 -8.05 26.42
C PRO A 439 25.76 -7.70 26.05
N SER A 440 26.66 -7.80 27.03
CA SER A 440 28.10 -7.82 26.79
C SER A 440 28.45 -9.12 26.07
N ASN A 441 29.21 -9.01 24.98
CA ASN A 441 29.95 -10.11 24.38
C ASN A 441 30.67 -10.91 25.47
N GLY A 442 30.31 -12.18 25.61
CA GLY A 442 30.96 -13.14 26.48
C GLY A 442 30.65 -14.54 25.94
N SER A 443 31.71 -15.25 25.60
CA SER A 443 31.73 -16.65 25.15
C SER A 443 30.78 -17.55 25.93
N ILE A 444 30.12 -18.45 25.20
CA ILE A 444 29.40 -19.60 25.76
C ILE A 444 30.44 -20.50 26.42
N GLU A 445 30.59 -20.40 27.74
CA GLU A 445 31.20 -21.45 28.54
C GLU A 445 30.09 -22.37 29.03
N LEU A 446 30.11 -23.57 28.45
CA LEU A 446 29.34 -24.73 28.85
C LEU A 446 30.05 -25.35 30.04
N GLU A 447 29.60 -25.13 31.27
CA GLU A 447 30.26 -25.73 32.44
C GLU A 447 29.38 -26.75 33.19
N SER A 448 30.03 -27.88 33.39
CA SER A 448 29.60 -29.19 33.86
C SER A 448 29.40 -29.28 35.37
N ARG A 449 28.58 -30.26 35.76
CA ARG A 449 28.36 -30.75 37.13
C ARG A 449 29.67 -31.04 37.88
N VAL A 450 29.85 -30.52 39.10
CA VAL A 450 30.53 -31.18 40.23
C VAL A 450 29.96 -30.68 41.58
N SER A 451 29.77 -31.62 42.49
CA SER A 451 29.23 -31.56 43.85
C SER A 451 30.26 -31.10 44.90
N SER A 452 29.83 -30.40 45.97
CA SER A 452 30.33 -30.63 47.34
C SER A 452 29.58 -29.84 48.43
N HIS A 453 29.32 -30.53 49.53
CA HIS A 453 28.64 -30.15 50.78
C HIS A 453 29.20 -28.92 51.53
N SER A 454 28.34 -28.22 52.30
CA SER A 454 28.30 -28.31 53.78
C SER A 454 27.32 -27.31 54.45
N SER A 455 26.18 -27.86 54.90
CA SER A 455 25.58 -27.78 56.26
C SER A 455 25.26 -26.46 57.02
N GLN A 456 24.05 -26.53 57.61
CA GLN A 456 23.45 -25.80 58.77
C GLN A 456 22.68 -24.50 58.49
N SER A 457 21.50 -24.21 59.07
CA SER A 457 20.33 -24.95 59.60
C SER A 457 19.39 -23.90 60.21
N SER A 458 18.10 -23.84 59.83
CA SER A 458 16.94 -23.63 60.73
C SER A 458 15.63 -23.27 59.98
N SER A 459 14.76 -24.28 59.88
CA SER A 459 13.29 -24.27 59.98
C SER A 459 12.47 -23.01 59.63
N HIS A 460 11.62 -23.10 58.58
CA HIS A 460 10.15 -23.22 58.75
C HIS A 460 9.39 -23.39 57.41
N SER A 461 8.39 -24.27 57.47
CA SER A 461 7.17 -24.39 56.62
C SER A 461 7.28 -24.68 55.13
N SER A 462 6.87 -25.91 54.80
CA SER A 462 6.41 -26.44 53.53
C SER A 462 5.18 -25.71 52.96
N GLN A 463 5.25 -25.24 51.71
CA GLN A 463 4.09 -25.15 50.80
C GLN A 463 4.54 -24.99 49.34
N HIS A 464 3.86 -25.73 48.46
CA HIS A 464 4.06 -25.87 47.02
C HIS A 464 4.33 -24.55 46.26
N SER A 465 5.40 -24.52 45.46
CA SER A 465 5.71 -23.46 44.51
C SER A 465 5.03 -23.71 43.15
N SER A 466 3.91 -23.02 42.91
CA SER A 466 3.38 -22.76 41.57
C SER A 466 4.10 -21.55 40.96
N PRO A 467 4.44 -21.51 39.67
CA PRO A 467 5.08 -20.35 39.06
C PRO A 467 4.10 -19.16 39.04
N ARG A 468 4.48 -18.07 39.72
CA ARG A 468 3.72 -16.82 39.78
C ARG A 468 3.65 -16.18 38.38
N THR A 469 2.48 -16.27 37.77
CA THR A 469 2.04 -15.43 36.65
C THR A 469 2.08 -13.95 37.07
N LEU A 470 2.81 -13.14 36.28
CA LEU A 470 2.87 -11.70 36.44
C LEU A 470 1.51 -11.08 36.07
N HIS A 471 0.66 -10.84 37.07
CA HIS A 471 -0.58 -10.10 36.91
C HIS A 471 -0.29 -8.59 36.93
N LEU A 472 -0.36 -7.92 35.76
CA LEU A 472 -0.47 -6.46 35.72
C LEU A 472 -1.87 -6.05 36.20
N ARG A 473 -1.94 -5.50 37.41
CA ARG A 473 -3.14 -4.86 37.96
C ARG A 473 -3.18 -3.42 37.44
N HIS A 474 -4.22 -3.08 36.69
CA HIS A 474 -4.48 -1.70 36.27
C HIS A 474 -5.27 -1.03 37.40
N ASP A 475 -4.63 -0.17 38.19
CA ASP A 475 -5.34 0.63 39.18
C ASP A 475 -6.14 1.73 38.47
N SER A 476 -7.45 1.71 38.70
CA SER A 476 -8.46 2.48 37.96
C SER A 476 -8.76 3.85 38.58
N ASN A 477 -7.76 4.59 39.05
CA ASN A 477 -7.98 5.90 39.69
C ASN A 477 -6.81 6.89 39.51
N ALA A 478 -6.30 7.01 38.28
CA ALA A 478 -5.46 8.14 37.88
C ALA A 478 -6.07 8.83 36.66
N SER A 479 -6.38 10.10 36.81
CA SER A 479 -6.95 11.02 35.84
C SER A 479 -6.28 10.94 34.45
N SER A 480 -7.13 10.84 33.44
CA SER A 480 -6.97 11.03 32.00
C SER A 480 -5.89 12.03 31.52
N ALA A 481 -4.62 11.64 31.56
CA ALA A 481 -3.55 12.26 30.78
C ALA A 481 -2.46 11.23 30.39
N ASN A 482 -2.40 10.94 29.08
CA ASN A 482 -1.23 10.50 28.30
C ASN A 482 -0.35 9.34 28.82
N ASN A 483 -0.90 8.12 28.89
CA ASN A 483 -0.08 6.91 28.83
C ASN A 483 -0.55 6.00 27.69
N ALA A 484 -0.43 6.47 26.45
CA ALA A 484 -0.63 5.62 25.27
C ALA A 484 0.53 4.63 25.16
N SER A 485 0.23 3.35 24.89
CA SER A 485 1.28 2.35 24.64
C SER A 485 2.06 2.69 23.36
N THR A 486 3.32 2.26 23.24
CA THR A 486 4.14 2.49 22.02
C THR A 486 3.44 2.01 20.74
N GLY A 487 2.64 0.94 20.83
CA GLY A 487 1.84 0.43 19.71
C GLY A 487 0.67 1.35 19.33
N GLU A 488 -0.03 1.91 20.32
CA GLU A 488 -1.13 2.85 20.10
C GLU A 488 -0.63 4.16 19.50
N LEU A 489 0.51 4.67 19.99
CA LEU A 489 1.18 5.84 19.45
C LEU A 489 1.61 5.62 17.99
N SER A 490 2.20 4.44 17.69
CA SER A 490 2.58 4.05 16.33
C SER A 490 1.38 4.02 15.39
N GLY A 491 0.24 3.48 15.84
CA GLY A 491 -1.01 3.43 15.08
C GLY A 491 -1.54 4.82 14.73
N ILE A 492 -1.55 5.76 15.69
CA ILE A 492 -1.97 7.15 15.47
C ILE A 492 -1.10 7.82 14.39
N TYR A 493 0.22 7.70 14.50
CA TYR A 493 1.13 8.33 13.55
C TYR A 493 1.08 7.69 12.16
N LEU A 494 0.88 6.38 12.05
CA LEU A 494 0.62 5.71 10.78
C LEU A 494 -0.70 6.19 10.15
N GLY A 495 -1.74 6.41 10.96
CA GLY A 495 -3.00 7.01 10.52
C GLY A 495 -2.81 8.44 9.97
N ILE A 496 -1.99 9.25 10.63
CA ILE A 496 -1.65 10.60 10.15
C ILE A 496 -0.87 10.53 8.84
N LEU A 497 0.10 9.63 8.73
CA LEU A 497 0.86 9.44 7.50
C LEU A 497 -0.10 9.13 6.33
N ASN A 498 -1.08 8.25 6.54
CA ASN A 498 -2.10 7.92 5.53
C ASN A 498 -2.90 9.14 5.08
N ILE A 499 -3.18 10.10 5.96
CA ILE A 499 -3.88 11.34 5.60
C ILE A 499 -2.99 12.22 4.72
N TYR A 500 -1.72 12.34 5.07
CA TYR A 500 -0.75 13.09 4.29
C TYR A 500 -0.35 12.42 2.97
N THR A 501 -0.66 11.14 2.78
CA THR A 501 -0.59 10.49 1.46
C THR A 501 -1.89 10.63 0.67
N THR A 502 -3.04 10.82 1.35
CA THR A 502 -4.37 10.84 0.73
C THR A 502 -4.84 12.25 0.34
N LEU A 503 -4.64 13.26 1.20
CA LEU A 503 -5.00 14.66 0.91
C LEU A 503 -4.39 15.20 -0.40
N PRO A 504 -3.10 14.94 -0.70
CA PRO A 504 -2.50 15.33 -1.98
C PRO A 504 -3.20 14.79 -3.21
N GLN A 505 -3.83 13.62 -3.11
CA GLN A 505 -4.49 12.98 -4.25
C GLN A 505 -5.73 13.78 -4.65
N PHE A 506 -6.49 14.32 -3.68
CA PHE A 506 -7.58 15.27 -3.99
C PHE A 506 -7.06 16.52 -4.70
N VAL A 507 -5.89 17.04 -4.30
CA VAL A 507 -5.24 18.16 -4.97
C VAL A 507 -4.83 17.78 -6.39
N GLY A 508 -4.20 16.62 -6.58
CA GLY A 508 -3.82 16.08 -7.89
C GLY A 508 -5.01 15.86 -8.82
N THR A 509 -6.13 15.38 -8.27
CA THR A 509 -7.40 15.26 -8.97
C THR A 509 -7.94 16.62 -9.40
N GLY A 510 -7.96 17.60 -8.50
CA GLY A 510 -8.41 18.96 -8.81
C GLY A 510 -7.55 19.62 -9.89
N ILE A 511 -6.23 19.46 -9.84
CA ILE A 511 -5.30 19.91 -10.88
C ILE A 511 -5.65 19.24 -12.21
N SER A 512 -5.82 17.91 -12.21
CA SER A 512 -6.12 17.14 -13.42
C SER A 512 -7.46 17.56 -14.04
N TRP A 513 -8.47 17.81 -13.20
CA TRP A 513 -9.77 18.32 -13.63
C TRP A 513 -9.66 19.67 -14.35
N VAL A 514 -8.90 20.61 -13.80
CA VAL A 514 -8.65 21.92 -14.43
C VAL A 514 -7.90 21.77 -15.75
N VAL A 515 -6.83 20.97 -15.76
CA VAL A 515 -5.99 20.77 -16.95
C VAL A 515 -6.81 20.14 -18.09
N PHE A 516 -7.56 19.07 -17.82
CA PHE A 516 -8.38 18.42 -18.83
C PHE A 516 -9.52 19.30 -19.33
N SER A 517 -10.12 20.12 -18.46
CA SER A 517 -11.19 21.05 -18.87
C SER A 517 -10.70 22.16 -19.81
N ILE A 518 -9.41 22.53 -19.73
CA ILE A 518 -8.81 23.58 -20.56
C ILE A 518 -8.22 23.01 -21.85
N LEU A 519 -7.46 21.91 -21.75
CA LEU A 519 -6.66 21.39 -22.87
C LEU A 519 -7.37 20.36 -23.72
N GLU A 520 -8.26 19.54 -23.13
CA GLU A 520 -8.93 18.44 -23.83
C GLU A 520 -10.45 18.43 -23.50
N PRO A 521 -11.19 19.53 -23.78
CA PRO A 521 -12.62 19.61 -23.51
C PRO A 521 -13.40 18.72 -24.50
N GLY A 522 -13.68 17.47 -24.12
CA GLY A 522 -14.42 16.52 -24.95
C GLY A 522 -14.05 15.06 -24.69
N LYS A 523 -14.43 14.19 -25.62
CA LYS A 523 -14.11 12.75 -25.60
C LYS A 523 -12.81 12.47 -26.33
N SER A 524 -12.08 11.44 -25.89
CA SER A 524 -10.80 11.03 -26.49
C SER A 524 -11.02 10.55 -27.94
N PRO A 525 -10.41 11.19 -28.94
CA PRO A 525 -10.40 10.72 -30.33
C PRO A 525 -9.81 9.32 -30.51
N GLU A 526 -8.85 8.97 -29.66
CA GLU A 526 -8.09 7.72 -29.77
C GLU A 526 -8.88 6.50 -29.26
N LEU A 527 -9.66 6.70 -28.19
CA LEU A 527 -10.32 5.61 -27.47
C LEU A 527 -11.84 5.59 -27.63
N ALA A 528 -12.50 6.75 -27.73
CA ALA A 528 -13.96 6.82 -27.83
C ALA A 528 -14.47 6.67 -29.27
N LYS A 529 -14.08 5.61 -29.98
CA LYS A 529 -14.37 5.40 -31.42
C LYS A 529 -15.87 5.36 -31.77
N GLU A 530 -16.74 5.08 -30.79
CA GLU A 530 -18.20 5.05 -30.95
C GLU A 530 -18.87 6.43 -30.77
N ALA A 531 -18.10 7.49 -30.44
CA ALA A 531 -18.63 8.84 -30.27
C ALA A 531 -18.75 9.60 -31.61
N HIS A 532 -19.63 10.61 -31.65
CA HIS A 532 -19.77 11.44 -32.83
C HIS A 532 -18.52 12.32 -33.00
N PRO A 533 -18.03 12.58 -34.23
CA PRO A 533 -16.86 13.44 -34.49
C PRO A 533 -16.86 14.77 -33.73
N ASP A 534 -18.03 15.42 -33.60
CA ASP A 534 -18.18 16.70 -32.91
C ASP A 534 -18.08 16.62 -31.37
N GLU A 535 -18.18 15.41 -30.79
CA GLU A 535 -18.00 15.20 -29.34
C GLU A 535 -16.52 15.08 -28.94
N HIS A 536 -15.62 15.03 -29.91
CA HIS A 536 -14.19 14.83 -29.71
C HIS A 536 -13.42 16.13 -29.50
N HIS A 537 -12.42 16.09 -28.61
CA HIS A 537 -11.49 17.21 -28.46
C HIS A 537 -10.45 17.22 -29.58
N SER A 538 -9.83 18.39 -29.84
CA SER A 538 -8.70 18.47 -30.77
C SER A 538 -7.50 17.66 -30.24
N THR A 539 -6.79 16.99 -31.15
CA THR A 539 -5.49 16.34 -30.85
C THR A 539 -4.31 17.29 -31.07
N GLU A 540 -4.55 18.50 -31.56
CA GLU A 540 -3.51 19.51 -31.77
C GLU A 540 -3.08 20.12 -30.43
N GLY A 541 -1.79 19.99 -30.10
CA GLY A 541 -1.20 20.57 -28.90
C GLY A 541 -0.57 19.55 -27.95
N VAL A 542 -0.42 19.95 -26.68
CA VAL A 542 0.18 19.12 -25.64
C VAL A 542 -0.89 18.25 -24.99
N SER A 543 -0.62 16.95 -24.81
CA SER A 543 -1.53 16.04 -24.09
C SER A 543 -1.79 16.56 -22.68
N GLY A 544 -3.07 16.61 -22.28
CA GLY A 544 -3.45 17.04 -20.94
C GLY A 544 -2.82 16.16 -19.85
N ILE A 545 -2.69 14.85 -20.12
CA ILE A 545 -2.06 13.92 -19.19
C ILE A 545 -0.59 14.29 -18.97
N ALA A 546 0.12 14.62 -20.06
CA ALA A 546 1.53 15.02 -19.98
C ALA A 546 1.72 16.31 -19.15
N VAL A 547 0.77 17.25 -19.22
CA VAL A 547 0.76 18.46 -18.40
C VAL A 547 0.51 18.13 -16.93
N CYS A 548 -0.40 17.20 -16.61
CA CYS A 548 -0.60 16.73 -15.23
C CYS A 548 0.68 16.11 -14.66
N LEU A 549 1.38 15.28 -15.45
CA LEU A 549 2.66 14.68 -15.05
C LEU A 549 3.75 15.75 -14.85
N PHE A 550 3.78 16.78 -15.69
CA PHE A 550 4.70 17.91 -15.57
C PHE A 550 4.47 18.72 -14.28
N ILE A 551 3.22 19.04 -13.96
CA ILE A 551 2.88 19.74 -12.70
C ILE A 551 3.24 18.85 -11.50
N GLY A 552 2.98 17.55 -11.59
CA GLY A 552 3.41 16.55 -10.61
C GLY A 552 4.93 16.43 -10.46
N ALA A 553 5.70 16.68 -11.53
CA ALA A 553 7.15 16.76 -11.44
C ALA A 553 7.55 17.95 -10.56
N ILE A 554 6.98 19.14 -10.81
CA ILE A 554 7.27 20.36 -10.04
C ILE A 554 6.97 20.16 -8.55
N SER A 555 5.87 19.49 -8.20
CA SER A 555 5.58 19.21 -6.79
C SER A 555 6.62 18.28 -6.14
N ALA A 556 7.19 17.32 -6.89
CA ALA A 556 8.29 16.48 -6.39
C ALA A 556 9.58 17.28 -6.08
N MET A 557 9.83 18.40 -6.77
CA MET A 557 10.91 19.33 -6.37
C MET A 557 10.61 19.97 -5.02
N GLY A 558 9.35 20.32 -4.74
CA GLY A 558 8.89 20.75 -3.41
C GLY A 558 9.13 19.67 -2.34
N ALA A 559 8.89 18.40 -2.67
CA ALA A 559 9.20 17.27 -1.79
C ALA A 559 10.71 17.14 -1.52
N ALA A 560 11.56 17.30 -2.54
CA ALA A 560 13.01 17.27 -2.39
C ALA A 560 13.50 18.41 -1.47
N TRP A 561 12.95 19.62 -1.63
CA TRP A 561 13.25 20.75 -0.76
C TRP A 561 12.78 20.53 0.69
N ALA A 562 11.58 20.01 0.88
CA ALA A 562 11.08 19.63 2.20
C ALA A 562 11.94 18.53 2.84
N THR A 563 12.45 17.58 2.05
CA THR A 563 13.37 16.53 2.53
C THR A 563 14.70 17.13 2.99
N ARG A 564 15.22 18.13 2.26
CA ARG A 564 16.44 18.84 2.65
C ARG A 564 16.31 19.53 4.01
N LYS A 565 15.13 20.07 4.33
CA LYS A 565 14.85 20.69 5.64
C LYS A 565 14.88 19.73 6.81
N LEU A 566 14.74 18.42 6.60
CA LEU A 566 14.92 17.42 7.67
C LEU A 566 16.40 17.25 8.07
N LYS A 567 17.34 17.73 7.25
CA LYS A 567 18.78 17.65 7.52
C LYS A 567 19.27 18.79 8.43
N THR A 568 18.58 19.92 8.40
CA THR A 568 18.84 21.13 9.20
C THR A 568 17.96 21.13 10.44
#